data_AF-A0A2V1GY56-F1
#
_entry.id   AF-A0A2V1GY56-F1
#
_cell.length_a   1.000
_cell.length_b   1.000
_cell.length_c   1.000
_cell.angle_alpha   90.00
_cell.angle_beta   90.00
_cell.angle_gamma   90.00
#
_symmetry.space_group_name_H-M   'P 1'
#
loop_
_entity.id
_entity.type
_entity.pdbx_description
1 polymer ?
#
loop_
_entity_poly.entity_id
_entity_poly.type
_entity_poly.pdbx_seq_one_letter_code
_entity_poly.pdbx_strand_id
1 'polypeptide(L)'
;MDLQQPAGIHPIYWFFFDLDQTLLCIDRKNSKEKLSRIQSQHLSDSEIVDFSTKKRILALYAQELPPILQILNRSPLVSFNILTTATYDCSKTIIPFIEETYLNGGDFKGKTINRTQVASFLEETNDHHQKIDLYSKGNYIKKLLHTTNTTYQNHHVILIDDKITQRESAKRHNFIVIDPTQPDFIDQLTSLVSSIAHPDTSTSSEPWQPLRRSARIRNK
;
A
#
# COMPACT_ATOMS: atom_id res chain seq x y z
N MET A 1 26.46 29.74 19.03
CA MET A 1 26.51 28.27 19.07
C MET A 1 25.12 27.80 18.69
N ASP A 2 24.90 27.59 17.39
CA ASP A 2 23.63 27.07 16.90
C ASP A 2 23.62 25.56 17.15
N LEU A 3 22.69 25.13 18.00
CA LEU A 3 22.40 23.71 18.20
C LEU A 3 21.77 23.19 16.91
N GLN A 4 22.57 22.48 16.11
CA GLN A 4 22.07 21.65 15.02
C GLN A 4 20.98 20.72 15.60
N GLN A 5 19.76 20.83 15.07
CA GLN A 5 18.73 19.83 15.34
C GLN A 5 19.29 18.45 14.95
N PRO A 6 19.09 17.40 15.76
CA PRO A 6 19.52 16.07 15.38
C PRO A 6 18.84 15.71 14.05
N ALA A 7 19.62 15.18 13.11
CA ALA A 7 19.11 14.68 11.85
C ALA A 7 17.92 13.75 12.14
N GLY A 8 16.73 14.14 11.68
CA GLY A 8 15.53 13.34 11.86
C GLY A 8 15.74 11.94 11.29
N ILE A 9 15.29 10.91 12.00
CA ILE A 9 15.30 9.55 11.46
C ILE A 9 14.43 9.56 10.20
N HIS A 10 15.06 9.35 9.05
CA HIS A 10 14.34 9.24 7.78
C HIS A 10 13.80 7.81 7.64
N PRO A 11 12.56 7.63 7.15
CA PRO A 11 12.01 6.30 6.91
C PRO A 11 12.86 5.53 5.91
N ILE A 12 13.20 4.29 6.29
CA ILE A 12 13.98 3.37 5.47
C ILE A 12 13.04 2.63 4.51
N TYR A 13 11.92 2.13 5.02
CA TYR A 13 10.96 1.32 4.28
C TYR A 13 9.70 2.11 3.92
N TRP A 14 9.20 1.91 2.72
CA TRP A 14 8.07 2.65 2.17
C TRP A 14 6.99 1.66 1.75
N PHE A 15 5.94 1.58 2.56
CA PHE A 15 4.76 0.77 2.26
C PHE A 15 3.76 1.61 1.48
N PHE A 16 3.33 1.10 0.34
CA PHE A 16 2.26 1.68 -0.47
C PHE A 16 1.14 0.67 -0.59
N PHE A 17 0.03 0.95 0.09
CA PHE A 17 -1.19 0.16 -0.02
C PHE A 17 -2.11 0.83 -1.04
N ASP A 18 -2.55 0.10 -2.07
CA ASP A 18 -3.74 0.51 -2.81
C ASP A 18 -4.94 0.53 -1.85
N LEU A 19 -5.85 1.44 -2.10
CA LEU A 19 -7.04 1.62 -1.29
C LEU A 19 -8.17 0.76 -1.81
N ASP A 20 -8.51 0.93 -3.09
CA ASP A 20 -9.65 0.29 -3.73
C ASP A 20 -9.39 -1.21 -3.91
N GLN A 21 -10.31 -2.05 -3.45
CA GLN A 21 -10.22 -3.52 -3.49
C GLN A 21 -9.02 -4.13 -2.75
N THR A 22 -8.22 -3.33 -2.04
CA THR A 22 -7.12 -3.82 -1.19
C THR A 22 -7.42 -3.57 0.28
N LEU A 23 -7.78 -2.33 0.64
CA LEU A 23 -8.22 -1.97 1.99
C LEU A 23 -9.73 -1.75 2.07
N LEU A 24 -10.38 -1.33 0.99
CA LEU A 24 -11.83 -1.09 1.01
C LEU A 24 -12.55 -1.61 -0.22
N CYS A 25 -13.85 -1.81 -0.08
CA CYS A 25 -14.76 -2.04 -1.18
C CYS A 25 -15.98 -1.14 -1.00
N ILE A 26 -16.40 -0.44 -2.06
CA ILE A 26 -17.69 0.25 -2.05
C ILE A 26 -18.80 -0.82 -1.93
N ASP A 27 -19.79 -0.60 -1.07
CA ASP A 27 -20.95 -1.48 -0.92
C ASP A 27 -21.92 -1.33 -2.12
N ARG A 28 -21.49 -1.88 -3.25
CA ARG A 28 -22.27 -2.02 -4.47
C ARG A 28 -21.96 -3.35 -5.11
N LYS A 29 -22.98 -3.96 -5.71
CA LYS A 29 -22.87 -5.27 -6.38
C LYS A 29 -21.67 -5.33 -7.34
N ASN A 30 -21.54 -4.35 -8.21
CA ASN A 30 -20.46 -4.29 -9.21
C ASN A 30 -19.05 -4.10 -8.63
N SER A 31 -18.93 -3.57 -7.41
CA SER A 31 -17.64 -3.46 -6.72
C SER A 31 -17.28 -4.79 -6.05
N LYS A 32 -18.26 -5.42 -5.39
CA LYS A 32 -18.08 -6.73 -4.75
C LYS A 32 -17.76 -7.83 -5.75
N GLU A 33 -18.36 -7.80 -6.94
CA GLU A 33 -18.09 -8.77 -8.02
C GLU A 33 -16.65 -8.73 -8.55
N LYS A 34 -15.90 -7.65 -8.28
CA LYS A 34 -14.49 -7.55 -8.67
C LYS A 34 -13.53 -8.16 -7.66
N LEU A 35 -13.99 -8.39 -6.43
CA LEU A 35 -13.17 -9.00 -5.39
C LEU A 35 -12.83 -10.45 -5.75
N SER A 36 -11.61 -10.86 -5.46
CA SER A 36 -11.26 -12.28 -5.48
C SER A 36 -12.07 -13.05 -4.43
N ARG A 37 -12.10 -14.38 -4.57
CA ARG A 37 -12.72 -15.25 -3.55
C ARG A 37 -12.14 -15.01 -2.16
N ILE A 38 -10.81 -14.86 -2.07
CA ILE A 38 -10.12 -14.62 -0.79
C ILE A 38 -10.58 -13.29 -0.21
N GLN A 39 -10.46 -12.19 -0.94
CA GLN A 39 -10.89 -10.87 -0.46
C GLN A 39 -12.37 -10.83 -0.06
N SER A 40 -13.24 -11.53 -0.79
CA SER A 40 -14.66 -11.63 -0.46
C SER A 40 -14.91 -12.31 0.91
N GLN A 41 -14.04 -13.23 1.33
CA GLN A 41 -14.12 -13.88 2.65
C GLN A 41 -13.68 -12.96 3.79
N HIS A 42 -12.89 -11.94 3.49
CA HIS A 42 -12.37 -10.98 4.46
C HIS A 42 -13.06 -9.60 4.38
N LEU A 43 -14.18 -9.52 3.66
CA LEU A 43 -14.97 -8.30 3.57
C LEU A 43 -15.77 -8.11 4.87
N SER A 44 -15.73 -6.90 5.42
CA SER A 44 -16.49 -6.59 6.64
C SER A 44 -18.00 -6.67 6.40
N ASP A 45 -18.73 -7.14 7.42
CA ASP A 45 -20.19 -7.07 7.44
C ASP A 45 -20.69 -5.66 7.82
N SER A 46 -19.86 -4.89 8.54
CA SER A 46 -20.17 -3.52 8.95
C SER A 46 -19.77 -2.52 7.87
N GLU A 47 -20.68 -1.58 7.58
CA GLU A 47 -20.47 -0.47 6.64
C GLU A 47 -20.05 0.82 7.36
N ILE A 48 -19.17 1.58 6.72
CA ILE A 48 -18.83 2.96 7.04
C ILE A 48 -19.43 3.84 5.95
N VAL A 49 -20.06 4.94 6.34
CA VAL A 49 -20.64 5.89 5.39
C VAL A 49 -19.65 7.04 5.16
N ASP A 50 -19.18 7.18 3.92
CA ASP A 50 -18.49 8.39 3.50
C ASP A 50 -19.49 9.56 3.53
N PHE A 51 -19.37 10.42 4.53
CA PHE A 51 -20.29 11.54 4.74
C PHE A 51 -20.27 12.55 3.59
N SER A 52 -19.17 12.63 2.83
CA SER A 52 -19.05 13.58 1.72
C SER A 52 -19.81 13.14 0.47
N THR A 53 -19.80 11.84 0.15
CA THR A 53 -20.45 11.30 -1.05
C THR A 53 -21.66 10.40 -0.77
N LYS A 54 -21.97 10.16 0.51
CA LYS A 54 -22.96 9.20 1.01
C LYS A 54 -22.72 7.77 0.51
N LYS A 55 -21.50 7.45 0.10
CA LYS A 55 -21.14 6.09 -0.32
C LYS A 55 -20.96 5.23 0.92
N ARG A 56 -21.51 4.02 0.88
CA ARG A 56 -21.25 2.97 1.85
C ARG A 56 -19.97 2.25 1.45
N ILE A 57 -19.07 2.09 2.42
CA ILE A 57 -17.73 1.54 2.27
C ILE A 57 -17.61 0.38 3.25
N LEU A 58 -17.08 -0.73 2.78
CA LEU A 58 -16.77 -1.92 3.56
C LEU A 58 -15.25 -2.03 3.62
N ALA A 59 -14.75 -2.47 4.77
CA ALA A 59 -13.33 -2.71 4.97
C ALA A 59 -12.95 -4.13 4.55
N LEU A 60 -11.74 -4.29 4.00
CA LEU A 60 -11.14 -5.58 3.72
C LEU A 60 -10.13 -5.91 4.81
N TYR A 61 -10.11 -7.17 5.26
CA TYR A 61 -9.20 -7.66 6.29
C TYR A 61 -9.25 -6.82 7.58
N ALA A 62 -10.47 -6.40 7.98
CA ALA A 62 -10.70 -5.49 9.09
C ALA A 62 -10.33 -6.10 10.46
N GLN A 63 -10.16 -7.42 10.54
CA GLN A 63 -9.76 -8.10 11.77
C GLN A 63 -8.24 -8.32 11.83
N GLU A 64 -7.60 -8.49 10.67
CA GLU A 64 -6.22 -8.94 10.54
C GLU A 64 -5.23 -7.80 10.32
N LEU A 65 -5.61 -6.77 9.55
CA LEU A 65 -4.73 -5.64 9.23
C LEU A 65 -4.51 -4.64 10.38
N PRO A 66 -5.47 -4.34 11.29
CA PRO A 66 -5.26 -3.32 12.33
C PRO A 66 -3.95 -3.48 13.14
N PRO A 67 -3.59 -4.65 13.70
CA PRO A 67 -2.33 -4.79 14.44
C PRO A 67 -1.10 -4.50 13.58
N ILE A 68 -1.11 -4.92 12.31
CA ILE A 68 -0.01 -4.71 11.37
C ILE A 68 0.13 -3.22 11.04
N LEU A 69 -0.97 -2.57 10.64
CA LEU A 69 -0.96 -1.17 10.21
C LEU A 69 -0.66 -0.22 11.38
N GLN A 70 -1.06 -0.55 12.60
CA GLN A 70 -0.67 0.20 13.80
C GLN A 70 0.83 0.14 14.07
N ILE A 71 1.49 -1.01 13.86
CA ILE A 71 2.95 -1.13 13.96
C ILE A 71 3.62 -0.27 12.89
N LEU A 72 3.19 -0.38 11.64
CA LEU A 72 3.74 0.41 10.54
C LEU A 72 3.58 1.91 10.77
N ASN A 73 2.41 2.37 11.23
CA ASN A 73 2.14 3.79 11.47
C ASN A 73 2.93 4.39 12.65
N ARG A 74 3.37 3.55 13.60
CA ARG A 74 4.15 3.99 14.76
C ARG A 74 5.66 3.85 14.55
N SER A 75 6.10 3.08 13.54
CA SER A 75 7.51 2.82 13.31
C SER A 75 8.21 4.04 12.71
N PRO A 76 9.32 4.52 13.31
CA PRO A 76 10.10 5.64 12.74
C PRO A 76 10.88 5.23 11.48
N LEU A 77 11.03 3.93 11.23
CA LEU A 77 11.75 3.40 10.07
C LEU A 77 10.83 3.18 8.86
N VAL A 78 9.52 3.40 9.02
CA VAL A 78 8.51 3.08 8.02
C VAL A 78 7.74 4.33 7.63
N SER A 79 7.50 4.47 6.34
CA SER A 79 6.46 5.33 5.80
C SER A 79 5.30 4.47 5.32
N PHE A 80 4.18 4.52 6.04
CA PHE A 80 2.93 3.88 5.65
C PHE A 80 2.14 4.83 4.75
N ASN A 81 1.95 4.49 3.47
CA ASN A 81 1.31 5.36 2.49
C ASN A 81 0.13 4.66 1.81
N ILE A 82 -0.83 5.47 1.36
CA ILE A 82 -2.03 5.01 0.65
C ILE A 82 -1.99 5.51 -0.79
N LEU A 83 -2.26 4.61 -1.73
CA LEU A 83 -2.50 4.88 -3.13
C LEU A 83 -3.99 4.75 -3.40
N THR A 84 -4.55 5.62 -4.25
CA THR A 84 -5.89 5.38 -4.77
C THR A 84 -6.05 5.91 -6.18
N THR A 85 -6.80 5.14 -6.98
CA THR A 85 -7.24 5.54 -8.33
C THR A 85 -8.58 6.26 -8.32
N ALA A 86 -9.28 6.24 -7.19
CA ALA A 86 -10.54 6.92 -7.02
C ALA A 86 -10.34 8.40 -6.70
N THR A 87 -11.42 9.15 -6.88
CA THR A 87 -11.51 10.59 -6.61
C THR A 87 -12.06 10.85 -5.21
N TYR A 88 -11.74 9.99 -4.22
CA TYR A 88 -12.14 10.25 -2.85
C TYR A 88 -11.41 11.48 -2.32
N ASP A 89 -12.10 12.25 -1.47
CA ASP A 89 -11.46 13.33 -0.74
C ASP A 89 -10.52 12.72 0.31
N CYS A 90 -9.22 13.00 0.19
CA CYS A 90 -8.22 12.47 1.11
C CYS A 90 -8.51 12.85 2.56
N SER A 91 -8.88 14.12 2.80
CA SER A 91 -9.11 14.67 4.15
C SER A 91 -10.44 14.24 4.76
N LYS A 92 -11.47 14.04 3.92
CA LYS A 92 -12.84 13.76 4.40
C LYS A 92 -13.26 12.30 4.32
N THR A 93 -12.55 11.48 3.55
CA THR A 93 -12.93 10.09 3.32
C THR A 93 -11.80 9.13 3.63
N ILE A 94 -10.64 9.29 2.97
CA ILE A 94 -9.57 8.28 3.06
C ILE A 94 -8.95 8.27 4.46
N ILE A 95 -8.49 9.43 4.94
CA ILE A 95 -7.80 9.54 6.23
C ILE A 95 -8.73 9.09 7.37
N PRO A 96 -9.96 9.63 7.51
CA PRO A 96 -10.87 9.17 8.56
C PRO A 96 -11.15 7.67 8.50
N PHE A 97 -11.35 7.12 7.30
CA PHE A 97 -11.57 5.68 7.13
C PHE A 97 -10.38 4.85 7.63
N ILE A 98 -9.14 5.24 7.29
CA ILE A 98 -7.94 4.53 7.75
C ILE A 98 -7.78 4.64 9.27
N GLU A 99 -7.95 5.84 9.82
CA GLU A 99 -7.79 6.12 11.24
C GLU A 99 -8.80 5.34 12.09
N GLU A 100 -10.08 5.39 11.72
CA GLU A 100 -11.16 4.70 12.43
C GLU A 100 -11.08 3.18 12.28
N THR A 101 -10.83 2.69 11.05
CA THR A 101 -10.92 1.25 10.75
C THR A 101 -9.67 0.49 11.18
N TYR A 102 -8.48 1.04 10.90
CA TYR A 102 -7.24 0.29 11.02
C TYR A 102 -6.33 0.79 12.14
N LEU A 103 -6.38 2.09 12.46
CA LEU A 103 -5.49 2.70 13.46
C LEU A 103 -6.14 2.90 14.83
N ASN A 104 -7.38 2.41 15.02
CA ASN A 104 -8.12 2.51 16.27
C ASN A 104 -8.24 3.96 16.77
N GLY A 105 -8.54 4.89 15.85
CA GLY A 105 -8.65 6.32 16.09
C GLY A 105 -7.32 7.08 16.21
N GLY A 106 -6.18 6.42 15.97
CA GLY A 106 -4.87 7.08 15.95
C GLY A 106 -4.57 7.78 14.64
N ASP A 107 -3.90 8.93 14.71
CA ASP A 107 -3.55 9.76 13.55
C ASP A 107 -2.75 9.00 12.48
N PHE A 108 -3.20 9.10 11.23
CA PHE A 108 -2.48 8.57 10.08
C PHE A 108 -1.30 9.50 9.73
N LYS A 109 -0.07 8.99 9.88
CA LYS A 109 1.17 9.76 9.66
C LYS A 109 1.70 9.67 8.22
N GLY A 110 0.97 8.97 7.37
CA GLY A 110 1.37 8.67 6.02
C GLY A 110 1.06 9.75 5.00
N LYS A 111 1.46 9.48 3.74
CA LYS A 111 1.00 10.27 2.59
C LYS A 111 -0.08 9.51 1.83
N THR A 112 -0.96 10.29 1.22
CA THR A 112 -1.93 9.80 0.23
C THR A 112 -1.46 10.23 -1.16
N ILE A 113 -1.51 9.31 -2.11
CA ILE A 113 -1.28 9.57 -3.54
C ILE A 113 -2.55 9.20 -4.29
N ASN A 114 -3.27 10.23 -4.72
CA ASN A 114 -4.55 10.09 -5.41
C ASN A 114 -4.42 10.34 -6.92
N ARG A 115 -5.53 10.10 -7.64
CA ARG A 115 -5.62 10.29 -9.09
C ARG A 115 -5.26 11.70 -9.55
N THR A 116 -5.69 12.72 -8.81
CA THR A 116 -5.44 14.12 -9.18
C THR A 116 -3.95 14.43 -9.13
N GLN A 117 -3.24 13.98 -8.08
CA GLN A 117 -1.80 14.17 -7.95
C GLN A 117 -1.00 13.43 -9.04
N VAL A 118 -1.49 12.27 -9.49
CA VAL A 118 -0.89 11.56 -10.64
C VAL A 118 -1.16 12.31 -11.95
N ALA A 119 -2.37 12.85 -12.13
CA ALA A 119 -2.71 13.64 -13.32
C ALA A 119 -1.84 14.91 -13.43
N SER A 120 -1.75 15.70 -12.35
CA SER A 120 -0.91 16.90 -12.32
C SER A 120 0.56 16.60 -12.60
N PHE A 121 1.08 15.48 -12.07
CA PHE A 121 2.44 15.03 -12.37
C PHE A 121 2.67 14.73 -13.86
N LEU A 122 1.71 14.08 -14.52
CA LEU A 122 1.82 13.76 -15.94
C LEU A 122 1.75 15.02 -16.81
N GLU A 123 0.98 16.02 -16.38
CA GLU A 123 0.96 17.35 -16.99
C GLU A 123 2.29 18.08 -16.80
N GLU A 124 2.85 18.09 -15.59
CA GLU A 124 4.13 18.70 -15.25
C GLU A 124 5.32 18.09 -16.01
N THR A 125 5.26 16.79 -16.32
CA THR A 125 6.33 16.06 -17.01
C THR A 125 6.26 16.14 -18.54
N ASN A 126 5.36 16.96 -19.11
CA ASN A 126 5.20 17.21 -20.55
C ASN A 126 5.05 15.92 -21.40
N ASP A 127 4.45 14.85 -20.85
CA ASP A 127 4.15 13.63 -21.62
C ASP A 127 2.86 13.84 -22.46
N HIS A 128 2.85 14.89 -23.28
CA HIS A 128 1.69 15.36 -24.07
C HIS A 128 1.33 14.47 -25.28
N HIS A 129 2.09 13.41 -25.54
CA HIS A 129 1.89 12.53 -26.69
C HIS A 129 1.03 11.29 -26.41
N GLN A 130 0.45 11.18 -25.23
CA GLN A 130 -0.51 10.11 -24.93
C GLN A 130 -1.86 10.75 -24.58
N LYS A 131 -2.93 10.34 -25.28
CA LYS A 131 -4.28 10.43 -24.68
C LYS A 131 -4.15 9.86 -23.28
N ILE A 132 -4.30 10.69 -22.25
CA ILE A 132 -3.96 10.33 -20.87
C ILE A 132 -4.91 9.23 -20.41
N ASP A 133 -4.53 7.98 -20.65
CA ASP A 133 -5.11 6.87 -19.95
C ASP A 133 -4.51 6.87 -18.54
N LEU A 134 -5.18 7.59 -17.63
CA LEU A 134 -4.84 7.64 -16.20
C LEU A 134 -4.84 6.24 -15.56
N TYR A 135 -5.43 5.25 -16.24
CA TYR A 135 -5.45 3.84 -15.84
C TYR A 135 -4.36 3.00 -16.51
N SER A 136 -3.51 3.61 -17.35
CA SER A 136 -2.42 2.90 -18.02
C SER A 136 -1.39 2.37 -17.04
N LYS A 137 -0.73 1.29 -17.47
CA LYS A 137 0.20 0.49 -16.67
C LYS A 137 1.31 1.37 -16.10
N GLY A 138 1.39 1.46 -14.78
CA GLY A 138 2.55 2.01 -14.10
C GLY A 138 2.61 3.53 -13.94
N ASN A 139 1.57 4.32 -14.24
CA ASN A 139 1.61 5.77 -13.97
C ASN A 139 1.79 6.10 -12.48
N TYR A 140 1.14 5.33 -11.62
CA TYR A 140 1.36 5.40 -10.17
C TYR A 140 2.80 5.01 -9.83
N ILE A 141 3.33 3.93 -10.43
CA ILE A 141 4.72 3.53 -10.25
C ILE A 141 5.69 4.61 -10.75
N LYS A 142 5.43 5.29 -11.86
CA LYS A 142 6.24 6.42 -12.35
C LYS A 142 6.24 7.57 -11.33
N LYS A 143 5.07 7.94 -10.79
CA LYS A 143 4.97 8.96 -9.74
C LYS A 143 5.73 8.53 -8.49
N LEU A 144 5.59 7.27 -8.07
CA LEU A 144 6.34 6.70 -6.96
C LEU A 144 7.84 6.78 -7.20
N LEU A 145 8.32 6.24 -8.32
CA LEU A 145 9.72 6.29 -8.72
C LEU A 145 10.25 7.71 -8.81
N HIS A 146 9.48 8.68 -9.29
CA HIS A 146 9.88 10.08 -9.27
C HIS A 146 10.00 10.62 -7.84
N THR A 147 9.04 10.28 -6.97
CA THR A 147 9.05 10.67 -5.55
C THR A 147 10.18 9.97 -4.79
N THR A 148 10.62 8.78 -5.24
CA THR A 148 11.60 7.96 -4.56
C THR A 148 13.02 8.05 -5.13
N ASN A 149 13.21 8.33 -6.43
CA ASN A 149 14.52 8.42 -7.09
C ASN A 149 15.38 9.59 -6.57
N THR A 150 14.79 10.59 -5.94
CA THR A 150 15.55 11.68 -5.32
C THR A 150 16.07 11.33 -3.93
N THR A 151 15.70 10.17 -3.36
CA THR A 151 15.79 9.99 -1.90
C THR A 151 16.05 8.55 -1.42
N TYR A 152 15.78 7.48 -2.19
CA TYR A 152 15.70 6.11 -1.65
C TYR A 152 16.25 5.00 -2.56
N GLN A 153 16.52 3.84 -1.96
CA GLN A 153 16.84 2.60 -2.68
C GLN A 153 15.55 1.83 -2.99
N ASN A 154 15.34 1.47 -4.27
CA ASN A 154 14.09 0.85 -4.74
C ASN A 154 13.72 -0.49 -4.05
N HIS A 155 14.69 -1.20 -3.47
CA HIS A 155 14.44 -2.46 -2.74
C HIS A 155 13.84 -2.25 -1.34
N HIS A 156 13.69 -1.00 -0.87
CA HIS A 156 12.96 -0.66 0.35
C HIS A 156 11.53 -0.17 0.08
N VAL A 157 11.06 -0.28 -1.17
CA VAL A 157 9.68 0.07 -1.54
C VAL A 157 8.85 -1.20 -1.60
N ILE A 158 7.78 -1.25 -0.81
CA ILE A 158 6.83 -2.35 -0.71
C ILE A 158 5.51 -1.87 -1.31
N LEU A 159 5.02 -2.55 -2.34
CA LEU A 159 3.71 -2.31 -2.94
C LEU A 159 2.73 -3.43 -2.58
N ILE A 160 1.56 -3.06 -2.08
CA ILE A 160 0.41 -3.93 -1.83
C ILE A 160 -0.72 -3.42 -2.69
N ASP A 161 -1.08 -4.14 -3.75
CA ASP A 161 -2.03 -3.66 -4.77
C ASP A 161 -2.78 -4.84 -5.39
N ASP A 162 -4.10 -4.74 -5.58
CA ASP A 162 -4.95 -5.77 -6.19
C ASP A 162 -4.79 -5.87 -7.72
N LYS A 163 -4.25 -4.83 -8.36
CA LYS A 163 -4.06 -4.76 -9.81
C LYS A 163 -2.76 -5.40 -10.26
N ILE A 164 -2.89 -6.51 -11.00
CA ILE A 164 -1.75 -7.23 -11.58
C ILE A 164 -0.84 -6.31 -12.42
N THR A 165 -1.40 -5.33 -13.13
CA THR A 165 -0.65 -4.42 -13.97
C THR A 165 0.28 -3.51 -13.18
N GLN A 166 -0.13 -3.03 -12.01
CA GLN A 166 0.72 -2.23 -11.11
C GLN A 166 1.79 -3.11 -10.47
N ARG A 167 1.41 -4.30 -10.00
CA ARG A 167 2.34 -5.30 -9.44
C ARG A 167 3.45 -5.66 -10.42
N GLU A 168 3.12 -5.99 -11.66
CA GLU A 168 4.12 -6.34 -12.69
C GLU A 168 5.01 -5.14 -13.07
N SER A 169 4.46 -3.92 -13.05
CA SER A 169 5.27 -2.72 -13.25
C SER A 169 6.25 -2.53 -12.10
N ALA A 170 5.80 -2.65 -10.85
CA ALA A 170 6.62 -2.49 -9.65
C ALA A 170 7.77 -3.51 -9.59
N LYS A 171 7.51 -4.77 -9.94
CA LYS A 171 8.54 -5.83 -10.02
C LYS A 171 9.69 -5.47 -10.97
N ARG A 172 9.39 -4.85 -12.12
CA ARG A 172 10.42 -4.41 -13.09
C ARG A 172 11.35 -3.34 -12.52
N HIS A 173 10.93 -2.68 -11.44
CA HIS A 173 11.69 -1.65 -10.75
C HIS A 173 12.26 -2.12 -9.40
N ASN A 174 12.28 -3.44 -9.16
CA ASN A 174 12.81 -4.07 -7.94
C ASN A 174 12.06 -3.71 -6.65
N PHE A 175 10.78 -3.35 -6.73
CA PHE A 175 9.95 -3.21 -5.53
C PHE A 175 9.62 -4.59 -4.96
N ILE A 176 9.49 -4.68 -3.65
CA ILE A 176 8.84 -5.82 -2.99
C ILE A 176 7.35 -5.69 -3.27
N VAL A 177 6.71 -6.76 -3.73
CA VAL A 177 5.29 -6.76 -4.07
C VAL A 177 4.58 -7.85 -3.31
N ILE A 178 3.51 -7.46 -2.60
CA ILE A 178 2.62 -8.38 -1.90
C ILE A 178 1.25 -8.32 -2.58
N ASP A 179 0.69 -9.48 -2.88
CA ASP A 179 -0.58 -9.60 -3.59
C ASP A 179 -1.72 -9.88 -2.60
N PRO A 180 -2.65 -8.93 -2.38
CA PRO A 180 -3.75 -9.10 -1.42
C PRO A 180 -4.78 -10.14 -1.89
N THR A 181 -4.70 -10.66 -3.12
CA THR A 181 -5.61 -11.69 -3.61
C THR A 181 -5.20 -13.12 -3.24
N GLN A 182 -4.01 -13.28 -2.65
CA GLN A 182 -3.45 -14.58 -2.27
C GLN A 182 -3.85 -14.98 -0.84
N PRO A 183 -4.03 -16.29 -0.57
CA PRO A 183 -4.45 -16.78 0.74
C PRO A 183 -3.43 -16.52 1.86
N ASP A 184 -2.16 -16.34 1.51
CA ASP A 184 -1.05 -16.09 2.45
C ASP A 184 -0.70 -14.59 2.57
N PHE A 185 -1.56 -13.70 2.07
CA PHE A 185 -1.35 -12.24 2.11
C PHE A 185 -0.99 -11.73 3.52
N ILE A 186 -1.83 -12.07 4.51
CA ILE A 186 -1.65 -11.62 5.90
C ILE A 186 -0.36 -12.19 6.50
N ASP A 187 -0.05 -13.45 6.22
CA ASP A 187 1.17 -14.12 6.71
C ASP A 187 2.42 -13.49 6.11
N GLN A 188 2.44 -13.26 4.79
CA GLN A 188 3.54 -12.58 4.10
C GLN A 188 3.78 -11.18 4.67
N LEU A 189 2.71 -10.40 4.86
CA LEU A 189 2.80 -9.04 5.38
C LEU A 189 3.30 -9.06 6.84
N THR A 190 2.75 -9.92 7.69
CA THR A 190 3.16 -10.06 9.10
C THR A 190 4.63 -10.44 9.23
N SER A 191 5.09 -11.42 8.44
CA SER A 191 6.49 -11.84 8.41
C SER A 191 7.42 -10.68 8.02
N LEU A 192 7.06 -9.93 6.98
CA LEU A 192 7.84 -8.78 6.53
C LEU A 192 7.90 -7.68 7.60
N VAL A 193 6.77 -7.28 8.16
CA VAL A 193 6.72 -6.24 9.21
C VAL A 193 7.53 -6.66 10.44
N SER A 194 7.46 -7.93 10.83
CA SER A 194 8.23 -8.46 11.96
C SER A 194 9.74 -8.34 11.72
N SER A 195 10.23 -8.65 10.51
CA SER A 195 11.65 -8.52 10.15
C SER A 195 12.14 -7.07 10.14
N ILE A 196 11.25 -6.10 9.90
CA ILE A 196 11.58 -4.66 9.93
C ILE A 196 11.57 -4.14 11.37
N ALA A 197 10.65 -4.61 12.22
CA ALA A 197 10.56 -4.20 13.62
C ALA A 197 11.67 -4.81 14.49
N HIS A 198 12.16 -5.99 14.11
CA HIS A 198 13.28 -6.69 14.76
C HIS A 198 14.29 -7.07 13.69
N PRO A 199 15.08 -6.11 13.16
CA PRO A 199 16.20 -6.47 12.31
C PRO A 199 17.11 -7.35 13.15
N ASP A 200 17.27 -8.62 12.77
CA ASP A 200 18.07 -9.57 13.51
C ASP A 200 19.40 -8.92 13.91
N THR A 201 19.66 -8.84 15.22
CA THR A 201 20.92 -8.34 15.78
C THR A 201 22.08 -9.29 15.52
N SER A 202 21.90 -10.32 14.68
CA SER A 202 22.97 -11.14 14.14
C SER A 202 23.45 -10.55 12.81
N THR A 203 24.65 -9.98 12.82
CA THR A 203 25.44 -9.69 11.62
C THR A 203 25.46 -10.89 10.69
N SER A 204 24.68 -10.82 9.63
CA SER A 204 24.80 -11.64 8.42
C SER A 204 24.37 -10.75 7.26
N SER A 205 25.36 -10.14 6.61
CA SER A 205 25.20 -9.36 5.38
C SER A 205 24.90 -10.30 4.20
N GLU A 206 23.70 -10.90 4.18
CA GLU A 206 23.16 -11.48 2.97
C GLU A 206 21.93 -10.68 2.51
N PRO A 207 21.86 -10.28 1.23
CA PRO A 207 20.70 -9.61 0.68
C PRO A 207 19.48 -10.54 0.77
N TRP A 208 18.36 -10.01 1.26
CA TRP A 208 17.07 -10.70 1.32
C TRP A 208 16.79 -11.45 0.02
N GLN A 209 16.61 -12.77 0.10
CA GLN A 209 16.16 -13.59 -1.03
C GLN A 209 14.68 -13.92 -0.87
N PRO A 210 13.88 -13.86 -1.94
CA PRO A 210 12.49 -14.26 -1.90
C PRO A 210 12.37 -15.73 -1.50
N LEU A 211 11.38 -16.04 -0.65
CA LEU A 211 11.06 -17.39 -0.18
C LEU A 211 11.01 -18.35 -1.37
N ARG A 212 11.94 -19.32 -1.39
CA ARG A 212 11.95 -20.38 -2.40
C ARG A 212 10.66 -21.15 -2.27
N ARG A 213 9.89 -21.24 -3.37
CA ARG A 213 8.72 -22.12 -3.48
C ARG A 213 9.12 -23.53 -3.03
N SER A 214 8.55 -23.99 -1.92
CA SER A 214 8.67 -25.39 -1.51
C SER A 214 8.25 -26.27 -2.68
N ALA A 215 9.16 -27.17 -3.07
CA ALA A 215 9.00 -28.05 -4.21
C ALA A 215 7.68 -28.84 -4.11
N ARG A 216 6.96 -28.92 -5.22
CA ARG A 216 5.84 -29.85 -5.43
C ARG A 216 6.31 -31.28 -5.11
N ILE A 217 5.83 -31.86 -4.02
CA ILE A 217 5.78 -33.31 -3.87
C ILE A 217 4.73 -33.80 -4.89
N ARG A 218 5.20 -34.35 -6.01
CA ARG A 218 4.36 -35.19 -6.87
C ARG A 218 4.27 -36.55 -6.22
N ASN A 219 3.15 -36.86 -5.59
CA ASN A 219 2.80 -38.25 -5.37
C ASN A 219 2.11 -38.76 -6.65
N LYS A 220 2.70 -39.81 -7.20
CA LYS A 220 2.09 -40.69 -8.20
C LYS A 220 1.01 -41.53 -7.55
#